data_AF-Q0JA68-F1
#
_entry.id   AF-Q0JA68-F1
#
_cell.length_a   1.000
_cell.length_b   1.000
_cell.length_c   1.000
_cell.angle_alpha   90.00
_cell.angle_beta   90.00
_cell.angle_gamma   90.00
#
_symmetry.space_group_name_H-M   'P 1'
#
loop_
_entity.id
_entity.type
_entity.pdbx_description
1 polymer ?
#
loop_
_entity_poly.entity_id
_entity_poly.type
_entity_poly.pdbx_seq_one_letter_code
_entity_poly.pdbx_strand_id
1 'polypeptide(L)' 'MAEQTEKAFLKQPKVFLSSKKSGKGKKPGKGGNRFWKSIGLGFKTPREAIEGTYIDKKCPFTGTVSIRGRIIAGTCHSAK' A
#
# COMPACT_ATOMS: atom_id res chain seq x y z
N MET A 1 -8.75 3.67 -10.25
CA MET A 1 -8.72 4.73 -9.20
C MET A 1 -9.16 4.07 -7.89
N ALA A 2 -8.62 4.48 -6.75
CA ALA A 2 -9.21 4.08 -5.47
C ALA A 2 -10.63 4.64 -5.41
N GLU A 3 -11.58 3.89 -4.86
CA GLU A 3 -12.92 4.41 -4.63
C GLU A 3 -12.84 5.55 -3.60
N GLN A 4 -13.31 6.73 -3.98
CA GLN A 4 -13.29 7.92 -3.14
C GLN A 4 -14.59 7.96 -2.33
N THR A 5 -14.66 7.15 -1.28
CA THR A 5 -15.81 7.10 -0.36
C THR A 5 -15.77 8.20 0.69
N GLU A 6 -14.57 8.67 1.03
CA GLU A 6 -14.35 9.68 2.06
C GLU A 6 -14.51 11.11 1.53
N LYS A 7 -14.79 12.05 2.43
CA LYS A 7 -14.88 13.49 2.10
C LYS A 7 -13.55 14.08 1.64
N ALA A 8 -12.43 13.57 2.17
CA ALA A 8 -11.09 14.05 1.88
C ALA A 8 -10.42 13.20 0.79
N PHE A 9 -9.72 13.84 -0.14
CA PHE A 9 -9.01 13.15 -1.22
C PHE A 9 -7.94 12.19 -0.68
N LEU A 10 -8.04 10.91 -1.02
CA LEU A 10 -7.13 9.88 -0.55
C LEU A 10 -5.96 9.68 -1.54
N LYS A 11 -4.72 9.84 -1.06
CA LYS A 11 -3.51 9.55 -1.83
C LYS A 11 -2.40 8.98 -0.95
N GLN A 12 -1.45 8.28 -1.56
CA GLN A 12 -0.21 7.91 -0.87
C GLN A 12 0.70 9.15 -0.77
N PRO A 13 1.19 9.52 0.42
CA PRO A 13 1.99 10.73 0.61
C PRO A 13 3.33 10.68 -0.14
N LYS A 14 3.86 9.48 -0.40
CA LYS A 14 5.12 9.25 -1.11
C LYS A 14 4.96 9.14 -2.63
N VAL A 15 3.75 9.32 -3.15
CA VAL A 15 3.47 9.26 -4.59
C VAL A 15 2.97 10.61 -5.06
N PHE A 16 3.65 11.16 -6.06
CA PHE A 16 3.18 12.36 -6.75
C PHE A 16 2.29 11.97 -7.94
N LEU A 17 1.00 12.29 -7.86
CA LEU A 17 0.02 11.89 -8.87
C LEU A 17 0.05 12.76 -10.15
N SER A 18 0.41 14.04 -10.04
CA SER A 18 0.35 15.02 -11.14
C SER A 18 1.60 15.05 -12.01
N SER A 19 2.26 13.89 -12.18
CA SER A 19 3.44 13.79 -13.03
C SER A 19 3.05 13.90 -14.51
N LYS A 20 3.60 14.90 -15.21
CA LYS A 20 3.42 15.10 -16.66
C LYS A 20 4.26 14.13 -17.51
N LYS A 21 4.97 13.18 -16.90
CA LYS A 21 5.82 12.22 -17.61
C LYS A 21 4.95 11.25 -18.42
N SER A 22 5.20 11.16 -19.72
CA SER A 22 4.70 10.09 -20.57
C SER A 22 5.52 8.80 -20.33
N GLY A 23 4.86 7.63 -20.37
CA GLY A 23 5.54 6.33 -20.32
C GLY A 23 5.66 5.64 -18.95
N LYS A 24 6.79 4.93 -18.74
CA LYS A 24 7.02 3.91 -17.70
C LYS A 24 6.73 4.36 -16.26
N GLY A 25 6.73 5.66 -16.00
CA GLY A 25 6.44 6.24 -14.67
C GLY A 25 5.00 6.09 -14.19
N LYS A 26 4.07 5.58 -15.02
CA LYS A 26 2.67 5.31 -14.61
C LYS A 26 2.41 3.88 -14.13
N LYS A 27 3.37 2.96 -14.27
CA LYS A 27 3.14 1.54 -13.93
C LYS A 27 3.03 1.34 -12.41
N PRO A 28 2.15 0.46 -11.90
CA PRO A 28 2.19 0.08 -10.50
C PRO A 28 3.53 -0.58 -10.17
N GLY A 29 4.12 -0.26 -9.01
CA GLY A 29 5.36 -0.84 -8.52
C GLY A 29 6.49 0.16 -8.23
N LYS A 30 7.71 -0.37 -8.04
CA LYS A 30 8.92 0.37 -7.61
C LYS A 30 9.44 1.25 -8.75
N GLY A 31 8.73 2.33 -9.04
CA GLY A 31 9.02 3.22 -10.18
C GLY A 31 7.80 3.87 -10.83
N GLY A 32 6.58 3.63 -10.35
CA GLY A 32 5.42 4.41 -10.80
C GLY A 32 4.45 4.78 -9.71
N ASN A 33 3.15 4.75 -10.01
CA ASN A 33 2.13 5.47 -9.24
C ASN A 33 1.71 4.78 -7.91
N ARG A 34 2.50 3.82 -7.41
CA ARG A 34 2.21 3.13 -6.14
C ARG A 34 3.46 2.91 -5.30
N PHE A 35 3.43 3.45 -4.10
CA PHE A 35 4.44 3.20 -3.08
C PHE A 35 4.14 1.88 -2.34
N TRP A 36 5.14 1.02 -2.25
CA TRP A 36 5.15 -0.16 -1.40
C TRP A 36 6.53 -0.32 -0.78
N LYS A 37 6.61 -1.08 0.32
CA LYS A 37 7.86 -1.42 0.99
C LYS A 37 7.85 -2.88 1.43
N SER A 38 9.04 -3.46 1.56
CA SER A 38 9.22 -4.70 2.32
C SER A 38 9.17 -4.38 3.82
N ILE A 39 8.46 -5.20 4.59
CA ILE A 39 8.35 -5.06 6.05
C ILE A 39 9.55 -5.72 6.76
N GLY A 40 10.19 -6.70 6.13
CA GLY A 40 11.20 -7.55 6.75
C GLY A 40 10.59 -8.76 7.47
N LEU A 41 11.37 -9.38 8.36
CA LEU A 41 10.98 -10.56 9.16
C LEU A 41 10.55 -11.79 8.32
N GLY A 42 11.02 -11.89 7.07
CA GLY A 42 10.70 -13.00 6.17
C GLY A 42 9.32 -12.92 5.49
N PHE A 43 8.52 -11.89 5.77
CA PHE A 43 7.22 -11.72 5.12
C PHE A 43 7.36 -11.22 3.69
N LYS A 44 6.75 -11.94 2.74
CA LYS A 44 6.67 -11.52 1.34
C LYS A 44 5.60 -10.45 1.17
N THR A 45 5.91 -9.42 0.39
CA THR A 45 4.95 -8.41 -0.03
C THR A 45 3.92 -9.03 -0.97
N PRO A 46 2.61 -9.01 -0.66
CA PRO A 46 1.61 -9.58 -1.53
C PRO A 46 1.51 -8.80 -2.84
N ARG A 47 1.16 -9.50 -3.93
CA ARG A 47 0.97 -8.87 -5.26
C ARG A 47 -0.08 -7.76 -5.21
N GLU A 48 -1.14 -7.95 -4.44
CA GLU A 48 -2.20 -6.97 -4.20
C GLU A 48 -1.70 -5.66 -3.59
N ALA A 49 -0.66 -5.70 -2.74
CA ALA A 49 -0.07 -4.47 -2.22
C ALA A 49 0.74 -3.72 -3.30
N ILE A 50 1.31 -4.42 -4.27
CA ILE A 50 2.13 -3.86 -5.35
C ILE A 50 1.26 -3.30 -6.49
N GLU A 51 0.20 -4.02 -6.86
CA GLU A 51 -0.66 -3.70 -8.02
C GLU A 51 -2.01 -3.09 -7.64
N GLY A 52 -2.41 -3.17 -6.37
CA GLY A 52 -3.70 -2.69 -5.91
C GLY A 52 -3.87 -1.17 -6.03
N THR A 53 -5.08 -0.69 -5.81
CA THR A 53 -5.41 0.76 -5.91
C THR A 53 -5.82 1.36 -4.57
N TYR A 54 -6.08 0.56 -3.54
CA TYR A 54 -6.53 1.03 -2.23
C TYR A 54 -5.51 1.99 -1.58
N ILE A 55 -6.01 2.94 -0.79
CA ILE A 55 -5.22 3.88 0.01
C ILE A 55 -5.50 3.60 1.48
N ASP A 56 -4.52 3.00 2.15
CA ASP A 56 -4.60 2.71 3.58
C ASP A 56 -3.31 3.14 4.29
N LYS A 57 -3.47 3.99 5.30
CA LYS A 57 -2.38 4.48 6.15
C LYS A 57 -1.89 3.41 7.13
N LYS A 58 -2.75 2.46 7.51
CA LYS A 58 -2.48 1.40 8.49
C LYS A 58 -1.87 0.15 7.86
N CYS A 59 -1.99 -0.04 6.55
CA CYS A 59 -1.37 -1.15 5.83
C CYS A 59 0.14 -1.19 6.06
N PRO A 60 0.71 -2.34 6.46
CA PRO A 60 2.14 -2.42 6.75
C PRO A 60 3.00 -2.42 5.47
N PHE A 61 2.42 -2.76 4.32
CA PHE A 61 3.12 -2.80 3.02
C PHE A 61 3.10 -1.47 2.27
N THR A 62 2.03 -0.68 2.38
CA THR A 62 1.85 0.57 1.61
C THR A 62 1.84 1.83 2.48
N GLY A 63 1.74 1.67 3.80
CA GLY A 63 1.70 2.75 4.79
C GLY A 63 3.03 3.01 5.51
N THR A 64 2.95 3.80 6.57
CA THR A 64 4.12 4.17 7.40
C THR A 64 4.35 3.22 8.58
N VAL A 65 3.46 2.25 8.81
CA VAL A 65 3.52 1.30 9.94
C VAL A 65 4.74 0.38 9.83
N SER A 66 5.50 0.23 10.91
CA SER A 66 6.57 -0.78 11.05
C SER A 66 6.10 -1.90 11.97
N ILE A 67 6.42 -3.15 11.61
CA ILE A 67 6.15 -4.31 12.46
C ILE A 67 7.32 -4.48 13.43
N ARG A 68 7.00 -4.59 14.72
CA ARG A 68 7.97 -4.72 15.82
C ARG A 68 7.37 -5.57 16.94
N GLY A 69 8.22 -6.26 17.70
CA GLY A 69 7.79 -7.09 18.82
C GLY A 69 7.48 -8.53 18.41
N ARG A 70 6.36 -9.07 18.93
CA ARG A 70 5.98 -10.49 18.80
C ARG A 70 5.18 -10.75 17.52
N ILE A 71 5.40 -11.92 16.92
CA ILE A 71 4.57 -12.48 15.84
C ILE A 71 3.68 -13.55 16.47
N ILE A 72 2.36 -13.43 16.30
CA ILE A 72 1.36 -14.34 16.88
C ILE A 72 0.46 -14.84 15.74
N ALA A 73 0.13 -16.13 15.76
CA ALA A 73 -0.82 -16.76 14.83
C ALA A 73 -2.06 -17.24 15.59
N GLY A 74 -3.22 -17.27 14.92
CA GLY A 74 -4.49 -17.71 15.49
C GLY A 74 -5.57 -17.86 14.41
N THR A 75 -6.75 -18.36 14.80
CA THR A 75 -7.91 -18.51 13.90
C THR A 75 -8.80 -17.26 13.93
N CYS A 76 -9.35 -16.87 12.77
CA CYS A 76 -10.29 -15.76 12.68
C CYS A 76 -11.69 -16.20 13.16
N HIS A 77 -12.25 -15.54 14.17
CA HIS A 77 -13.59 -15.84 14.71
C HIS A 77 -14.71 -14.94 14.16
N SER A 78 -14.40 -13.72 13.69
CA SER A 78 -15.35 -12.77 13.11
C SER A 78 -14.67 -11.89 12.06
N ALA A 79 -15.37 -11.61 10.95
CA ALA A 79 -14.94 -10.71 9.87
C ALA A 79 -15.94 -9.57 9.61
N LYS A 80 -16.74 -9.23 10.63
CA LYS A 80 -17.70 -8.12 10.63
C LYS A 80 -17.10 -6.87 11.26
#